data_AF-E4PRU1-F1
#
_entry.id   AF-E4PRU1-F1
#
_cell.length_a   1.000
_cell.length_b   1.000
_cell.length_c   1.000
_cell.angle_alpha   90.00
_cell.angle_beta   90.00
_cell.angle_gamma   90.00
#
_symmetry.space_group_name_H-M   'P 1'
#
loop_
_entity.id
_entity.type
_entity.pdbx_description
1 polymer ?
#
loop_
_entity_poly.entity_id
_entity_poly.type
_entity_poly.pdbx_seq_one_letter_code
_entity_poly.pdbx_strand_id
1 'polypeptide(L)'
;MKLKFVAACSVALTVLSGCGIIEKQVASDESLQEKAAFAIGTQPSNISISNVQSGLEKITFDADANGSQYSCYYTTVIAVKSDAICKKMGPQTTPKPTTEESQGECNALLKAAGRCE
;
A
#
# COMPACT_ATOMS: atom_id res chain seq x y z
N MET A 1 -43.05 -56.24 31.39
CA MET A 1 -41.59 -56.08 31.56
C MET A 1 -41.23 -54.62 31.33
N LYS A 2 -40.49 -54.02 32.28
CA LYS A 2 -40.14 -52.60 32.30
C LYS A 2 -38.91 -52.38 31.40
N LEU A 3 -39.04 -51.58 30.33
CA LEU A 3 -37.88 -51.13 29.54
C LEU A 3 -37.61 -49.66 29.86
N LYS A 4 -36.41 -49.42 30.40
CA LYS A 4 -35.98 -48.21 31.08
C LYS A 4 -35.49 -47.15 30.07
N PHE A 5 -35.76 -45.89 30.40
CA PHE A 5 -35.10 -44.68 29.89
C PHE A 5 -33.58 -44.87 29.75
N VAL A 6 -33.01 -44.57 28.58
CA VAL A 6 -31.62 -44.10 28.46
C VAL A 6 -31.54 -43.02 27.39
N ALA A 7 -31.41 -41.79 27.89
CA ALA A 7 -30.73 -40.62 27.38
C ALA A 7 -30.36 -40.55 25.89
N ALA A 8 -30.99 -39.61 25.20
CA ALA A 8 -30.46 -38.97 24.01
C ALA A 8 -29.07 -38.36 24.33
N CYS A 9 -28.01 -38.95 23.76
CA CYS A 9 -26.69 -38.32 23.65
C CYS A 9 -26.54 -37.82 22.22
N SER A 10 -26.99 -36.59 21.98
CA SER A 10 -26.68 -35.82 20.79
C SER A 10 -25.15 -35.68 20.71
N VAL A 11 -24.53 -36.30 19.71
CA VAL A 11 -23.12 -36.12 19.39
C VAL A 11 -22.96 -34.67 18.92
N ALA A 12 -22.59 -33.78 19.84
CA ALA A 12 -22.14 -32.45 19.51
C ALA A 12 -20.77 -32.55 18.84
N LEU A 13 -20.77 -32.61 17.51
CA LEU A 13 -19.59 -32.31 16.70
C LEU A 13 -19.23 -30.84 16.96
N THR A 14 -18.37 -30.60 17.94
CA THR A 14 -17.70 -29.30 18.09
C THR A 14 -16.78 -29.15 16.89
N VAL A 15 -17.31 -28.47 15.87
CA VAL A 15 -16.55 -27.94 14.76
C VAL A 15 -15.38 -27.18 15.39
N LEU A 16 -14.14 -27.61 15.11
CA LEU A 16 -12.95 -26.84 15.43
C LEU A 16 -13.15 -25.48 14.77
N SER A 17 -13.59 -24.51 15.56
CA SER A 17 -13.60 -23.11 15.18
C SER A 17 -12.15 -22.68 15.31
N GLY A 18 -11.34 -23.10 14.33
CA GLY A 18 -10.16 -22.35 14.00
C GLY A 18 -10.67 -20.97 13.63
N CYS A 19 -10.62 -20.04 14.59
CA CYS A 19 -10.46 -18.64 14.24
C CYS A 19 -9.14 -18.61 13.47
N GLY A 20 -9.21 -18.88 12.17
CA GLY A 20 -8.24 -18.39 11.23
C GLY A 20 -8.30 -16.90 11.42
N ILE A 21 -7.48 -16.38 12.33
CA ILE A 21 -7.11 -14.99 12.34
C ILE A 21 -6.37 -14.87 11.01
N ILE A 22 -7.13 -14.64 9.94
CA ILE A 22 -6.62 -13.97 8.77
C ILE A 22 -6.34 -12.59 9.32
N GLU A 23 -5.21 -12.46 10.00
CA GLU A 23 -4.59 -11.17 10.18
C GLU A 23 -4.43 -10.69 8.74
N LYS A 24 -5.36 -9.83 8.34
CA LYS A 24 -5.08 -8.82 7.36
C LYS A 24 -3.97 -7.98 8.02
N GLN A 25 -2.74 -8.50 8.01
CA GLN A 25 -1.52 -7.74 8.20
C GLN A 25 -1.24 -6.88 6.95
N VAL A 26 -2.27 -6.63 6.13
CA VAL A 26 -2.39 -5.36 5.40
C VAL A 26 -2.33 -4.32 6.51
N ALA A 27 -1.14 -3.73 6.64
CA ALA A 27 -0.80 -2.68 7.59
C ALA A 27 -2.04 -1.96 8.09
N SER A 28 -2.37 -2.12 9.37
CA SER A 28 -3.46 -1.35 9.96
C SER A 28 -3.23 0.12 9.62
N ASP A 29 -4.28 0.85 9.30
CA ASP A 29 -4.17 2.26 8.91
C ASP A 29 -3.36 3.05 9.96
N GLU A 30 -3.50 2.69 11.23
CA GLU A 30 -2.69 3.20 12.36
C GLU A 30 -1.18 2.97 12.17
N SER A 31 -0.75 1.77 11.77
CA SER A 31 0.66 1.47 11.49
C SER A 31 1.20 2.19 10.25
N LEU A 32 0.34 2.51 9.28
CA LEU A 32 0.71 3.31 8.11
C LEU A 32 0.82 4.79 8.46
N GLN A 33 -0.11 5.30 9.28
CA GLN A 33 -0.10 6.66 9.79
C GLN A 33 1.16 6.92 10.62
N GLU A 34 1.56 6.01 11.52
CA GLU A 34 2.79 6.16 12.29
C GLU A 34 4.04 6.22 11.41
N LYS A 35 4.15 5.31 10.44
CA LYS A 35 5.28 5.27 9.51
C LYS A 35 5.35 6.53 8.64
N ALA A 36 4.21 7.02 8.16
CA ALA A 36 4.13 8.25 7.40
C ALA A 36 4.44 9.48 8.26
N ALA A 37 3.96 9.51 9.50
CA ALA A 37 4.16 10.60 10.45
C ALA A 37 5.63 10.79 10.76
N PHE A 38 6.34 9.68 11.00
CA PHE A 38 7.78 9.69 11.19
C PHE A 38 8.52 10.21 9.94
N ALA A 39 8.18 9.72 8.76
CA ALA A 39 8.84 10.10 7.51
C ALA A 39 8.58 11.56 7.08
N ILE A 40 7.37 12.07 7.34
CA ILE A 40 6.94 13.43 6.94
C ILE A 40 7.28 14.47 8.01
N GLY A 41 7.44 14.06 9.27
CA GLY A 41 7.67 14.95 10.40
C GLY A 41 6.40 15.62 10.92
N THR A 42 5.32 14.85 11.07
CA THR A 42 4.04 15.32 11.62
C THR A 42 3.47 14.31 12.64
N GLN A 43 2.31 14.60 13.22
CA GLN A 43 1.59 13.69 14.12
C GLN A 43 0.76 12.68 13.30
N PRO A 44 0.63 11.40 13.71
CA PRO A 44 -0.21 10.42 13.00
C PRO A 44 -1.66 10.86 12.83
N SER A 45 -2.21 11.59 13.80
CA SER A 45 -3.56 12.16 13.76
C SER A 45 -3.79 13.17 12.63
N ASN A 46 -2.70 13.73 12.07
CA ASN A 46 -2.75 14.71 10.99
C ASN A 46 -2.54 14.05 9.61
N ILE A 47 -2.53 12.72 9.55
CA ILE A 47 -2.30 11.95 8.32
C ILE A 47 -3.56 11.20 7.92
N SER A 48 -3.98 11.40 6.67
CA SER A 48 -4.96 10.55 6.00
C SER A 48 -4.24 9.61 5.04
N ILE A 49 -4.53 8.31 5.12
CA ILE A 49 -3.93 7.29 4.27
C ILE A 49 -4.91 6.94 3.14
N SER A 50 -4.41 6.83 1.92
CA SER A 50 -5.18 6.40 0.75
C SER A 50 -4.34 5.52 -0.18
N ASN A 51 -4.99 4.91 -1.19
CA ASN A 51 -4.33 4.14 -2.25
C ASN A 51 -3.35 3.04 -1.77
N VAL A 52 -3.69 2.34 -0.68
CA VAL A 52 -2.86 1.26 -0.14
C VAL A 52 -2.81 0.09 -1.13
N GLN A 53 -1.61 -0.26 -1.57
CA GLN A 53 -1.35 -1.44 -2.39
C GLN A 53 -0.33 -2.33 -1.70
N SER A 54 -0.74 -3.56 -1.43
CA SER A 54 0.11 -4.59 -0.84
C SER A 54 0.75 -5.45 -1.93
N GLY A 55 2.08 -5.38 -2.06
CA GLY A 55 2.89 -6.32 -2.83
C GLY A 55 3.63 -7.29 -1.91
N LEU A 56 4.22 -8.35 -2.50
CA LEU A 56 5.00 -9.35 -1.77
C LEU A 56 6.27 -8.76 -1.14
N GLU A 57 6.93 -7.85 -1.85
CA GLU A 57 8.21 -7.25 -1.44
C GLU A 57 8.07 -5.84 -0.87
N LYS A 58 7.01 -5.13 -1.24
CA LYS A 58 6.78 -3.73 -0.84
C LYS A 58 5.30 -3.44 -0.69
N ILE A 59 5.00 -2.53 0.24
CA ILE A 59 3.70 -1.91 0.40
C ILE A 59 3.85 -0.45 -0.01
N THR A 60 2.95 0.02 -0.85
CA THR A 60 2.88 1.42 -1.28
C THR A 60 1.56 2.02 -0.81
N PHE A 61 1.55 3.29 -0.45
CA PHE A 61 0.36 4.00 -0.01
C PHE A 61 0.57 5.51 -0.18
N ASP A 62 -0.52 6.25 -0.30
CA ASP A 62 -0.47 7.71 -0.33
C ASP A 62 -0.86 8.26 1.05
N ALA A 63 -0.22 9.35 1.44
CA ALA A 63 -0.44 10.04 2.70
C ALA A 63 -0.71 11.52 2.44
N ASP A 64 -1.84 12.02 2.92
CA ASP A 64 -2.19 13.44 2.90
C ASP A 64 -1.88 14.06 4.25
N ALA A 65 -1.05 15.09 4.27
CA ALA A 65 -0.64 15.81 5.47
C ALA A 65 -0.40 17.29 5.17
N ASN A 66 -0.93 18.19 6.01
CA ASN A 66 -0.70 19.63 5.91
C ASN A 66 -0.97 20.22 4.50
N GLY A 67 -2.02 19.74 3.83
CA GLY A 67 -2.39 20.19 2.47
C GLY A 67 -1.43 19.73 1.37
N SER A 68 -0.58 18.75 1.64
CA SER A 68 0.33 18.13 0.66
C SER A 68 0.09 16.63 0.60
N GLN A 69 0.16 16.07 -0.60
CA GLN A 69 0.09 14.63 -0.82
C GLN A 69 1.51 14.05 -0.92
N TYR A 70 1.70 12.88 -0.34
CA TYR A 70 2.96 12.16 -0.32
C TYR A 70 2.73 10.74 -0.82
N SER A 71 3.60 10.26 -1.72
CA SER A 71 3.62 8.85 -2.11
C SER A 71 4.66 8.14 -1.25
N CYS A 72 4.22 7.12 -0.52
CA CYS A 72 5.02 6.42 0.46
C CYS A 72 5.14 4.94 0.11
N TYR A 73 6.26 4.34 0.52
CA TYR A 73 6.42 2.89 0.45
C TYR A 73 7.33 2.37 1.57
N TYR A 74 7.16 1.10 1.90
CA TYR A 74 8.13 0.36 2.72
C TYR A 74 8.26 -1.08 2.22
N THR A 75 9.45 -1.65 2.40
CA THR A 75 9.78 -3.02 2.03
C THR A 75 9.34 -3.99 3.13
N THR A 76 8.76 -5.12 2.72
CA THR A 76 8.25 -6.20 3.60
C THR A 76 9.16 -7.42 3.63
N VAL A 77 10.19 -7.45 2.79
CA VAL A 77 11.13 -8.58 2.71
C VAL A 77 11.93 -8.70 4.01
N ILE A 78 11.97 -9.93 4.54
CA ILE A 78 12.77 -10.38 5.71
C ILE A 78 12.25 -9.89 7.07
N ALA A 79 11.02 -10.25 7.48
CA ALA A 79 10.48 -10.19 8.85
C ALA A 79 10.60 -8.87 9.65
N VAL A 80 11.21 -7.84 9.09
CA VAL A 80 11.48 -6.54 9.70
C VAL A 80 10.75 -5.52 8.85
N LYS A 81 9.66 -4.96 9.39
CA LYS A 81 8.93 -3.87 8.72
C LYS A 81 9.80 -2.62 8.76
N SER A 82 10.47 -2.31 7.65
CA SER A 82 11.31 -1.12 7.53
C SER A 82 10.50 0.18 7.77
N ASP A 83 11.18 1.27 8.08
CA ASP A 83 10.58 2.60 8.06
C ASP A 83 10.06 2.94 6.66
N ALA A 84 9.02 3.76 6.58
CA ALA A 84 8.49 4.20 5.30
C ALA A 84 9.34 5.33 4.71
N ILE A 85 9.51 5.30 3.40
CA ILE A 85 10.07 6.42 2.63
C ILE A 85 8.89 7.12 1.97
N CYS A 86 8.75 8.42 2.24
CA CYS A 86 7.69 9.25 1.69
C CYS A 86 8.28 10.35 0.81
N LYS A 87 7.72 10.51 -0.39
CA LYS A 87 8.08 11.58 -1.31
C LYS A 87 6.89 12.50 -1.49
N LYS A 88 7.09 13.80 -1.26
CA LYS A 88 6.09 14.81 -1.58
C LYS A 88 5.76 14.75 -3.07
N MET A 89 4.48 14.54 -3.39
CA MET A 89 4.00 14.62 -4.76
C MET A 89 4.04 16.08 -5.18
N GLY A 90 4.58 16.35 -6.37
CA GLY A 90 4.49 17.69 -6.95
C GLY A 90 3.03 18.08 -7.17
N PRO A 91 2.74 19.31 -7.63
CA PRO A 91 1.46 19.56 -8.26
C PRO A 91 1.19 18.41 -9.24
N GLN A 92 -0.03 17.89 -9.27
CA GLN A 92 -0.49 16.87 -10.23
C GLN A 92 -0.21 17.38 -11.64
N THR A 93 1.04 17.28 -12.10
CA THR A 93 1.37 17.27 -13.50
C THR A 93 0.79 15.95 -13.91
N THR A 94 -0.44 16.01 -14.43
CA THR A 94 -0.94 15.10 -15.46
C THR A 94 0.25 14.39 -16.10
N PRO A 95 0.27 13.04 -16.18
CA PRO A 95 1.34 12.34 -16.88
C PRO A 95 1.63 13.12 -18.14
N LYS A 96 2.85 13.66 -18.26
CA LYS A 96 3.25 14.37 -19.48
C LYS A 96 2.79 13.47 -20.62
N PRO A 97 1.91 13.92 -21.53
CA PRO A 97 1.45 13.07 -22.60
C PRO A 97 2.69 12.55 -23.29
N THR A 98 2.94 11.24 -23.17
CA THR A 98 3.87 10.57 -24.07
C THR A 98 3.17 10.59 -25.39
N THR A 99 3.52 11.58 -26.20
CA THR A 99 3.03 11.95 -27.54
C THR A 99 2.44 13.35 -27.46
N GLU A 100 3.30 14.36 -27.56
CA GLU A 100 3.21 15.30 -28.66
C GLU A 100 4.62 15.70 -29.07
N GLU A 101 4.81 15.63 -30.38
CA GLU A 101 5.94 16.08 -31.15
C GLU A 101 6.45 17.39 -30.57
N SER A 102 7.59 17.33 -29.90
CA SER A 102 8.41 18.53 -29.85
C SER A 102 8.75 18.80 -31.31
N GLN A 103 8.15 19.85 -31.88
CA GLN A 103 8.84 20.74 -32.82
C GLN A 103 10.09 21.31 -32.11
N GLY A 104 10.96 20.40 -31.71
CA GLY A 104 12.14 20.61 -30.91
C GLY A 104 13.26 20.83 -31.90
N GLU A 105 13.85 22.00 -31.80
CA GLU A 105 15.04 22.39 -32.53
C GLU A 105 16.00 21.20 -32.66
N CYS A 106 16.39 20.88 -33.90
CA CYS A 106 17.29 19.79 -34.24
C CYS A 106 18.60 19.96 -33.45
N ASN A 107 18.78 19.18 -32.38
CA ASN A 107 20.00 19.24 -31.58
C ASN A 107 21.15 18.49 -32.29
N ALA A 108 22.39 18.77 -31.92
CA ALA A 108 23.59 18.23 -32.57
C ALA A 108 23.61 16.68 -32.60
N LEU A 109 23.03 16.04 -31.60
CA LEU A 109 22.93 14.57 -31.52
C LEU A 109 21.96 14.02 -32.57
N LEU A 110 20.80 14.65 -32.77
CA LEU A 110 19.83 14.25 -33.78
C LEU A 110 20.34 14.51 -35.21
N LYS A 111 21.12 15.59 -35.42
CA LYS A 111 21.80 15.87 -36.69
C LYS A 111 22.90 14.84 -37.00
N ALA A 112 23.72 14.48 -36.02
CA ALA A 112 24.73 13.43 -36.19
C ALA A 112 24.09 12.04 -36.47
N ALA A 113 22.89 11.80 -35.95
CA ALA A 113 22.13 10.57 -36.19
C ALA A 113 21.35 10.56 -37.51
N GLY A 114 21.40 11.64 -38.31
CA GLY A 114 20.65 11.74 -39.57
C GLY A 114 19.13 11.78 -39.40
N ARG A 115 18.65 12.18 -38.22
CA ARG A 115 17.21 12.21 -37.88
C ARG A 115 16.57 13.59 -38.06
N CYS A 116 17.35 14.59 -38.44
CA CYS A 116 16.92 15.92 -38.89
C CYS A 116 18.00 16.52 -39.80
N GLU A 117 17.58 17.31 -40.79
CA GLU A 117 18.44 17.93 -41.83
C GLU A 117 18.97 19.32 -41.41
#